data_AF-A0AA37KPL0-F1
#
_entry.id   AF-A0AA37KPL0-F1
#
_cell.length_a   1.000
_cell.length_b   1.000
_cell.length_c   1.000
_cell.angle_alpha   90.00
_cell.angle_beta   90.00
_cell.angle_gamma   90.00
#
_symmetry.space_group_name_H-M   'P 1'
#
loop_
_entity.id
_entity.type
_entity.pdbx_description
1 polymer ?
#
loop_
_entity_poly.entity_id
_entity_poly.type
_entity_poly.pdbx_seq_one_letter_code
_entity_poly.pdbx_strand_id
1 'polypeptide(L)' 'MKRELTLTDMDGHTAVQTCKICGCTKDDPCDHEKLGMCWWVKADLCSHCAMIQTGEIPGDSVTHCVNSNPIIQ' A
#
# COMPACT_ATOMS: atom_id res chain seq x y z
N MET A 1 1.55 15.24 -26.89
CA MET A 1 0.87 15.65 -25.64
C MET A 1 0.69 14.44 -24.75
N LYS A 2 1.53 14.34 -23.72
CA LYS A 2 1.34 13.55 -22.49
C LYS A 2 2.51 13.92 -21.57
N ARG A 3 2.34 15.03 -20.86
CA ARG A 3 3.26 15.44 -19.78
C ARG A 3 2.80 14.66 -18.55
N GLU A 4 3.44 13.53 -18.30
CA GLU A 4 3.32 12.83 -17.02
C GLU A 4 4.00 13.72 -15.98
N LEU A 5 3.16 14.42 -15.21
CA LEU A 5 3.54 15.35 -14.16
C LEU A 5 4.16 14.54 -12.99
N THR A 6 5.40 14.11 -13.16
CA THR A 6 6.22 13.57 -12.07
C THR A 6 6.62 14.75 -11.20
N LEU A 7 5.93 14.90 -10.06
CA LEU A 7 6.30 15.81 -9.00
C LEU A 7 7.59 15.28 -8.35
N THR A 8 8.73 15.51 -9.00
CA THR A 8 10.07 15.23 -8.47
C THR A 8 10.49 16.39 -7.59
N ASP A 9 10.67 16.11 -6.29
CA ASP A 9 11.33 17.00 -5.33
C ASP A 9 12.79 17.24 -5.78
N MET A 10 13.32 18.44 -5.53
CA MET A 10 14.58 18.94 -6.11
C MET A 10 15.85 18.29 -5.52
N ASP A 11 15.71 17.30 -4.62
CA ASP A 11 16.80 16.47 -4.09
C ASP A 11 17.02 15.16 -4.87
N GLY A 12 16.27 14.91 -5.95
CA GLY A 12 16.41 13.66 -6.73
C GLY A 12 15.82 12.42 -6.04
N HIS A 13 15.31 12.57 -4.83
CA HIS A 13 14.42 11.61 -4.19
C HIS A 13 13.00 11.82 -4.72
N THR A 14 12.59 11.05 -5.72
CA THR A 14 11.17 10.73 -5.89
C THR A 14 10.69 10.21 -4.54
N ALA A 15 9.86 10.98 -3.82
CA ALA A 15 9.28 10.52 -2.56
C ALA A 15 8.51 9.23 -2.87
N VAL A 16 9.11 8.09 -2.52
CA VAL A 16 8.53 6.78 -2.80
C VAL A 16 7.29 6.68 -1.93
N GLN A 17 6.12 6.75 -2.55
CA GLN A 17 4.87 6.57 -1.85
C GLN A 17 4.88 5.18 -1.20
N THR A 18 4.81 5.16 0.13
CA THR A 18 4.98 3.96 0.94
C THR A 18 3.81 3.86 1.90
N CYS A 19 3.17 2.69 1.98
CA CYS A 19 2.08 2.47 2.92
C CYS A 19 2.66 2.39 4.33
N LYS A 20 2.19 3.22 5.25
CA LYS A 20 2.69 3.22 6.64
C LYS A 20 2.38 1.94 7.42
N ILE A 21 1.44 1.13 6.91
CA ILE A 21 0.92 -0.08 7.58
C ILE A 21 1.69 -1.30 7.11
N CYS A 22 1.72 -1.56 5.80
CA CYS A 22 2.37 -2.74 5.23
C CYS A 22 3.69 -2.45 4.49
N GLY A 23 4.12 -1.20 4.39
CA GLY A 23 5.35 -0.84 3.69
C GLY A 23 5.31 -1.02 2.17
N CYS A 24 4.18 -1.43 1.58
CA CYS A 24 4.09 -1.61 0.13
C CYS A 24 4.37 -0.29 -0.58
N THR A 25 4.90 -0.41 -1.79
CA THR A 25 5.22 0.74 -2.66
C THR A 25 4.50 0.58 -4.00
N LYS A 26 4.70 1.52 -4.92
CA LYS A 26 4.16 1.41 -6.27
C LYS A 26 4.76 0.23 -7.05
N ASP A 27 6.05 -0.03 -6.84
CA ASP A 27 6.80 -1.08 -7.55
C ASP A 27 6.69 -2.44 -6.83
N ASP A 28 6.35 -2.44 -5.54
CA ASP A 28 6.11 -3.63 -4.71
C ASP A 28 4.74 -3.51 -3.99
N PRO A 29 3.61 -3.67 -4.72
CA PRO A 29 2.28 -3.59 -4.14
C PRO A 29 1.88 -4.88 -3.42
N CYS A 30 1.05 -4.79 -2.38
CA CYS A 30 0.41 -5.98 -1.81
C CYS A 30 -0.61 -6.57 -2.78
N ASP A 31 -0.78 -7.89 -2.78
CA ASP A 31 -1.79 -8.59 -3.55
C ASP A 31 -2.79 -9.33 -2.66
N HIS A 32 -4.02 -9.44 -3.15
CA HIS A 32 -5.08 -10.24 -2.57
C HIS A 32 -5.67 -11.13 -3.67
N GLU A 33 -5.82 -12.43 -3.39
CA GLU A 33 -6.23 -13.45 -4.38
C GLU A 33 -7.47 -13.03 -5.20
N LYS A 34 -8.45 -12.39 -4.56
CA LYS A 34 -9.71 -11.95 -5.19
C LYS A 34 -9.77 -10.50 -5.65
N LEU A 35 -8.92 -9.61 -5.11
CA LEU A 35 -9.00 -8.15 -5.35
C LEU A 35 -7.88 -7.67 -6.27
N GLY A 36 -6.85 -8.50 -6.49
CA GLY A 36 -5.68 -8.13 -7.27
C GLY A 36 -4.68 -7.31 -6.46
N MET A 37 -4.00 -6.38 -7.12
CA MET A 37 -2.99 -5.52 -6.52
C MET A 37 -3.63 -4.35 -5.77
N CYS A 38 -3.03 -3.97 -4.63
CA CYS A 38 -3.48 -2.80 -3.87
C CYS A 38 -3.29 -1.51 -4.67
N TRP A 39 -4.08 -0.48 -4.33
CA TRP A 39 -3.94 0.87 -4.88
C TRP A 39 -3.84 1.89 -3.75
N TRP A 40 -3.41 3.10 -4.06
CA TRP A 40 -3.31 4.18 -3.09
C TRP A 40 -4.67 4.79 -2.79
N VAL A 41 -5.09 4.77 -1.52
CA VAL A 41 -6.29 5.49 -1.06
C VAL A 41 -5.94 6.84 -0.42
N LYS A 42 -4.73 6.95 0.14
CA LYS A 42 -4.15 8.20 0.67
C LYS A 42 -2.65 8.23 0.38
N ALA A 43 -2.00 9.35 0.69
CA ALA A 43 -0.57 9.55 0.50
C ALA A 43 0.28 8.45 1.18
N ASP A 44 -0.14 7.95 2.34
CA ASP A 44 0.60 7.00 3.17
C ASP A 44 -0.18 5.68 3.44
N LEU A 45 -1.23 5.39 2.65
CA LEU A 45 -2.13 4.26 2.90
C LEU A 45 -2.61 3.58 1.61
N CYS A 46 -2.42 2.26 1.54
CA CYS A 46 -2.96 1.42 0.46
C CYS A 46 -4.38 0.92 0.77
N SER A 47 -5.10 0.51 -0.28
CA SER A 47 -6.50 0.08 -0.23
C SER A 47 -6.71 -1.15 0.63
N HIS A 48 -5.85 -2.15 0.52
CA HIS A 48 -5.98 -3.36 1.33
C HIS A 48 -5.84 -3.06 2.82
N CYS A 49 -4.86 -2.24 3.22
CA CYS A 49 -4.74 -1.81 4.62
C CYS A 49 -5.91 -0.93 5.08
N ALA A 50 -6.55 -0.18 4.17
CA ALA A 50 -7.78 0.53 4.50
C ALA A 50 -8.94 -0.44 4.73
N MET A 51 -9.10 -1.45 3.87
CA MET A 51 -10.14 -2.49 3.97
C MET A 51 -9.96 -3.38 5.21
N ILE A 52 -8.72 -3.65 5.63
CA ILE A 52 -8.44 -4.37 6.88
C ILE A 52 -8.89 -3.54 8.09
N GLN A 53 -8.60 -2.24 8.09
CA GLN A 53 -9.00 -1.34 9.20
C GLN A 53 -10.52 -1.18 9.30
N THR A 54 -11.25 -1.26 8.19
CA THR A 54 -12.72 -1.23 8.17
C THR A 54 -13.35 -2.58 8.46
N GLY A 55 -12.57 -3.67 8.48
CA GLY A 55 -13.05 -5.03 8.67
C GLY A 55 -13.70 -5.64 7.43
N GLU A 56 -13.48 -5.08 6.25
CA GLU A 56 -13.99 -5.60 4.97
C GLU A 56 -13.23 -6.87 4.53
N ILE A 57 -11.93 -6.96 4.83
CA ILE A 57 -11.12 -8.15 4.57
C ILE A 57 -10.27 -8.53 5.81
N PRO A 58 -9.95 -9.82 6.00
CA PRO A 58 -9.05 -10.26 7.06
C PRO A 58 -7.62 -9.74 6.85
N GLY A 59 -6.91 -9.47 7.96
CA GLY A 59 -5.52 -8.99 7.93
C GLY A 59 -4.54 -9.98 7.30
N ASP A 60 -4.84 -11.27 7.38
CA ASP A 60 -4.06 -12.39 6.83
C ASP A 60 -4.40 -12.71 5.36
N SER A 61 -5.41 -12.06 4.78
CA SER A 61 -5.86 -12.36 3.41
C SER A 61 -5.04 -11.69 2.29
N VAL A 62 -4.00 -10.93 2.64
CA VAL A 62 -3.13 -10.21 1.70
C VAL A 62 -1.70 -10.72 1.79
N THR A 63 -1.15 -11.14 0.66
CA THR A 63 0.28 -11.47 0.54
C THR A 63 1.08 -10.17 0.56
N HIS A 64 2.26 -10.18 1.21
CA HIS A 64 3.10 -8.99 1.45
C HIS A 64 2.53 -7.93 2.41
N CYS A 65 1.43 -8.21 3.12
CA CYS A 65 1.01 -7.35 4.22
C CYS A 65 1.85 -7.63 5.48
N VAL A 66 2.97 -6.92 5.66
CA VAL A 66 3.82 -7.06 6.87
C VAL A 66 3.14 -6.55 8.15
N ASN A 67 1.90 -6.07 8.07
CA ASN A 67 1.06 -5.78 9.24
C ASN A 67 0.25 -7.01 9.69
N SER A 68 0.78 -8.21 9.46
CA SER A 68 0.44 -9.33 10.31
C SER A 68 1.14 -9.09 11.65
N ASN A 69 0.59 -8.22 12.49
CA ASN A 69 0.90 -8.25 13.91
C ASN A 69 0.28 -9.56 14.41
N PRO A 70 1.04 -10.64 14.69
CA PRO A 70 0.44 -11.76 15.37
C PRO A 70 0.10 -11.23 16.76
N ILE A 71 -1.18 -10.94 17.03
CA ILE A 71 -1.64 -10.78 18.40
C ILE A 71 -1.53 -12.19 19.01
N ILE A 72 -0.33 -12.54 19.45
CA ILE A 72 -0.09 -13.56 20.44
C ILE A 72 0.00 -12.80 21.76
N GLN A 73 -1.14 -12.67 22.44
CA GLN A 73 -1.28 -12.73 23.90
C GLN A 73 -2.71 -13.17 24.20
#